data_AF-A0A1G2ZR02-F1
#
_entry.id   AF-A0A1G2ZR02-F1
#
_cell.length_a   1.000
_cell.length_b   1.000
_cell.length_c   1.000
_cell.angle_alpha   90.00
_cell.angle_beta   90.00
_cell.angle_gamma   90.00
#
_symmetry.space_group_name_H-M   'P 1'
#
loop_
_entity.id
_entity.type
_entity.pdbx_description
1 polymer ?
#
loop_
_entity_poly.entity_id
_entity_poly.type
_entity_poly.pdbx_seq_one_letter_code
_entity_poly.pdbx_strand_id
1 'polypeptide(L)' 'MRNIGRGLKVIAHSEDGVIEALERTDGGFGLFVQWHPEAMEDKQHRDAIYGALVARASRP' A
#
# COMPACT_ATOMS: atom_id res chain seq x y z
N MET A 1 7.54 -16.82 8.95
CA MET A 1 6.21 -16.26 8.62
C MET A 1 5.90 -16.62 7.19
N ARG A 2 4.93 -17.51 6.93
CA ARG A 2 4.55 -17.88 5.56
C ARG A 2 3.04 -17.90 5.51
N ASN A 3 2.49 -17.06 4.65
CA ASN A 3 1.08 -16.87 4.29
C ASN A 3 0.55 -15.51 4.75
N ILE A 4 0.44 -14.61 3.78
CA ILE A 4 -0.40 -13.42 3.86
C ILE A 4 -1.88 -13.83 3.85
N GLY A 5 -2.76 -12.96 4.32
CA GLY A 5 -4.20 -13.19 4.27
C GLY A 5 -4.71 -13.45 2.85
N ARG A 6 -5.83 -14.17 2.73
CA ARG A 6 -6.52 -14.33 1.43
C ARG A 6 -6.93 -12.96 0.89
N GLY A 7 -6.94 -12.83 -0.44
CA GLY A 7 -7.30 -11.57 -1.12
C GLY A 7 -6.20 -10.51 -1.05
N LEU A 8 -4.97 -10.87 -0.65
CA LEU A 8 -3.82 -9.97 -0.62
C LEU A 8 -2.74 -10.47 -1.57
N LYS A 9 -2.02 -9.53 -2.17
CA LYS A 9 -0.84 -9.79 -3.00
C LYS A 9 0.32 -8.89 -2.55
N VAL A 10 1.51 -9.48 -2.45
CA VAL A 10 2.74 -8.71 -2.16
C VAL A 10 3.15 -7.91 -3.39
N ILE A 11 3.45 -6.63 -3.16
CA ILE A 11 3.85 -5.69 -4.22
C ILE A 11 5.14 -4.93 -3.90
N ALA A 12 5.67 -5.01 -2.67
CA ALA A 12 6.99 -4.49 -2.35
C ALA A 12 7.69 -5.35 -1.29
N HIS A 13 9.01 -5.44 -1.42
CA HIS A 13 9.91 -6.02 -0.44
C HIS A 13 11.07 -5.06 -0.17
N SER A 14 11.59 -5.07 1.04
CA SER A 14 12.90 -4.52 1.38
C SER A 14 14.03 -5.43 0.87
N GLU A 15 15.27 -4.95 0.94
CA GLU A 15 16.46 -5.70 0.48
C GLU A 15 16.69 -6.99 1.29
N ASP A 16 16.32 -7.02 2.56
CA ASP A 16 16.36 -8.20 3.43
C ASP A 16 15.12 -9.12 3.29
N GLY A 17 14.22 -8.81 2.34
CA GLY A 17 13.09 -9.64 1.95
C GLY A 17 11.83 -9.46 2.80
N VAL A 18 11.82 -8.52 3.75
CA VAL A 18 10.62 -8.16 4.52
C VAL A 18 9.56 -7.58 3.57
N ILE A 19 8.31 -7.97 3.78
CA ILE A 19 7.18 -7.47 3.00
C ILE A 19 6.89 -6.04 3.45
N GLU A 20 6.97 -5.09 2.52
CA GLU A 20 6.79 -3.66 2.79
C GLU A 20 5.45 -3.14 2.25
N ALA A 21 4.88 -3.78 1.23
CA ALA A 21 3.56 -3.39 0.74
C ALA A 21 2.74 -4.55 0.18
N LEU A 22 1.42 -4.40 0.33
CA LEU A 22 0.39 -5.32 -0.14
C LEU A 22 -0.69 -4.55 -0.89
N GLU A 23 -1.27 -5.19 -1.90
CA GLU A 23 -2.53 -4.76 -2.52
C GLU A 23 -3.64 -5.77 -2.24
N ARG A 24 -4.87 -5.28 -2.09
CA ARG A 24 -6.06 -6.13 -2.07
C ARG A 24 -6.44 -6.54 -3.49
N THR A 25 -6.63 -7.84 -3.71
CA THR A 25 -6.97 -8.41 -5.02
C THR A 25 -8.46 -8.63 -5.24
N ASP A 26 -9.28 -8.51 -4.20
CA ASP A 26 -10.73 -8.68 -4.24
C ASP A 26 -11.49 -7.52 -3.58
N GLY A 27 -12.72 -7.28 -4.03
CA GLY A 27 -13.58 -6.21 -3.49
C GLY A 27 -13.10 -4.79 -3.83
N GLY A 28 -13.16 -3.90 -2.83
CA GLY A 28 -12.78 -2.50 -2.97
C GLY A 28 -11.27 -2.27 -2.90
N PHE A 29 -10.86 -1.02 -3.04
CA PHE A 29 -9.45 -0.64 -2.96
C PHE A 29 -8.84 -0.94 -1.60
N GLY A 30 -7.62 -1.46 -1.63
CA GLY A 30 -6.77 -1.65 -0.48
C GLY A 30 -5.31 -1.57 -0.90
N LEU A 31 -4.61 -0.57 -0.36
CA LEU A 31 -3.16 -0.41 -0.45
C LEU A 31 -2.65 -0.36 0.99
N PHE A 32 -1.73 -1.26 1.33
CA PHE A 32 -1.16 -1.38 2.67
C PHE A 32 0.35 -1.22 2.54
N VAL A 33 0.93 -0.35 3.36
CA VAL A 33 2.36 -0.06 3.38
C VAL A 33 2.85 -0.18 4.82
N GLN A 34 4.07 -0.66 5.01
CA GLN A 34 4.66 -0.83 6.34
C GLN A 34 5.43 0.42 6.79
N TRP A 35 5.99 1.18 5.86
CA TRP A 35 6.56 2.49 6.15
C TRP A 35 5.48 3.53 6.50
N HIS A 36 5.91 4.70 6.95
CA HIS A 36 5.05 5.82 7.33
C HIS A 36 5.12 6.95 6.29
N PRO A 37 4.31 6.94 5.21
CA PRO A 37 4.28 8.02 4.22
C PRO A 37 4.04 9.41 4.83
N GLU A 38 3.31 9.48 5.94
CA GLU A 38 3.02 10.71 6.69
C GLU A 38 4.26 11.37 7.30
N ALA A 39 5.31 10.58 7.56
CA ALA A 39 6.55 11.02 8.19
C ALA A 39 7.68 11.25 7.18
N MET A 40 7.42 11.09 5.88
CA MET A 40 8.41 11.27 4.82
C MET A 40 8.44 12.72 4.32
N GLU A 41 9.64 13.25 4.09
CA GLU A 41 9.86 14.57 3.48
C GLU A 41 9.56 14.58 1.97
N ASP A 42 9.59 13.41 1.31
CA ASP A 42 9.24 13.26 -0.10
C ASP A 42 7.73 13.43 -0.31
N LYS A 43 7.35 14.65 -0.66
CA LYS A 43 5.97 15.03 -0.94
C LYS A 43 5.40 14.31 -2.16
N GLN A 44 6.19 14.05 -3.20
CA GLN A 44 5.67 13.39 -4.40
C GLN A 44 5.28 11.95 -4.09
N HIS A 45 6.12 11.22 -3.36
CA HIS A 45 5.84 9.87 -2.90
C HIS A 45 4.61 9.82 -1.97
N ARG A 46 4.58 10.72 -0.97
CA ARG A 46 3.46 10.84 -0.04
C ARG A 46 2.14 11.13 -0.78
N ASP A 47 2.14 12.11 -1.66
CA ASP A 47 0.95 12.56 -2.39
C ASP A 47 0.46 11.51 -3.39
N ALA A 48 1.35 10.68 -3.95
CA ALA A 48 0.96 9.55 -4.78
C ALA A 48 0.14 8.50 -3.98
N ILE A 49 0.58 8.17 -2.76
CA ILE A 49 -0.09 7.17 -1.91
C ILE A 49 -1.45 7.69 -1.43
N TYR A 50 -1.49 8.88 -0.81
CA TYR A 50 -2.76 9.44 -0.33
C TYR A 50 -3.68 9.87 -1.47
N GLY A 51 -3.12 10.34 -2.59
CA GLY A 51 -3.86 10.68 -3.79
C GLY A 51 -4.62 9.47 -4.36
N ALA A 52 -3.98 8.29 -4.39
CA ALA A 52 -4.66 7.05 -4.79
C ALA A 52 -5.85 6.71 -3.87
N LEU A 53 -5.69 6.89 -2.54
CA LEU A 53 -6.76 6.68 -1.57
C LEU A 53 -7.93 7.64 -1.82
N VAL A 54 -7.67 8.95 -1.91
CA VAL A 54 -8.70 9.98 -2.13
C VAL A 54 -9.42 9.77 -3.46
N ALA A 55 -8.66 9.54 -4.54
CA ALA A 55 -9.22 9.31 -5.87
C ALA A 55 -10.18 8.13 -5.89
N ARG A 56 -9.89 7.08 -5.11
CA ARG A 56 -10.69 5.86 -5.09
C ARG A 56 -11.87 5.91 -4.12
N ALA A 57 -11.77 6.70 -3.04
CA ALA A 57 -12.87 6.98 -2.13
C ALA A 57 -13.90 7.96 -2.73
N SER A 58 -13.47 8.82 -3.65
CA SER A 58 -14.33 9.83 -4.28
C SER A 58 -15.11 9.32 -5.50
N ARG A 59 -14.99 8.03 -5.86
CA ARG A 59 -15.74 7.44 -6.97
C ARG A 59 -17.16 7.10 -6.50
N PRO A 60 -18.20 7.45 -7.28
CA PRO A 60 -19.58 7.08 -6.97
C PRO A 60 -19.78 5.56 -6.97
#